data_AF-A0A7Y3KWH0-F1
#
_entry.id   AF-A0A7Y3KWH0-F1
#
_cell.length_a   1.000
_cell.length_b   1.000
_cell.length_c   1.000
_cell.angle_alpha   90.00
_cell.angle_beta   90.00
_cell.angle_gamma   90.00
#
_symmetry.space_group_name_H-M   'P 1'
#
loop_
_entity.id
_entity.type
_entity.pdbx_description
1 polymer ?
#
loop_
_entity_poly.entity_id
_entity_poly.type
_entity_poly.pdbx_seq_one_letter_code
_entity_poly.pdbx_strand_id
1 'polypeptide(L)'
;MDVVHQILDGDVSFFPGETAPHATGWLRHPEIYLGEWLETAEASLPRRHRRTILLGMGGSSSPARFYADWRLEGDLQVLDTTNPDTLSEVDFSSSQVIASSKSGGTVETQTLLAHALAHGLVPEDLVIITDPGTTLAELGESLGARVIYGDPETGGRYSSLSPFGLVPALYAGWSVDELREELAACALSDDLVAGALHEADRLVDLSHDGWGVFALGADPIASGAALWLEQLVAETTGKDGRGFVPVQRGPVKVYRPSEMMHYHLVAAFLAYRLGVDPFNQPDVESTKKEVFAILQGAVEWTAQPFETGDLRGALESADHRAVQAFAPFSAGGALSELRHELEATYGTTSANLGPRYLHSTGQLHKGGPRSIVGLQVIQRPTSAPTRIEGRAYSFHDLHMAQAIGDYRAMRHSGRAVYQIMVDDLTEASNVLGL
;
A
#
# COMPACT_ATOMS: atom_id res chain seq x y z
N MET A 1 -30.01 -7.98 -14.66
CA MET A 1 -30.37 -7.12 -13.51
C MET A 1 -29.59 -5.82 -13.67
N ASP A 2 -30.03 -4.75 -13.02
CA ASP A 2 -29.21 -3.55 -12.90
C ASP A 2 -27.94 -3.89 -12.11
N VAL A 3 -26.78 -3.35 -12.50
CA VAL A 3 -25.48 -3.64 -11.87
C VAL A 3 -25.49 -3.27 -10.38
N VAL A 4 -26.30 -2.27 -9.99
CA VAL A 4 -26.54 -1.88 -8.60
C VAL A 4 -27.09 -3.07 -7.81
N HIS A 5 -28.17 -3.69 -8.28
CA HIS A 5 -28.78 -4.85 -7.61
C HIS A 5 -27.85 -6.06 -7.60
N GLN A 6 -27.07 -6.29 -8.67
CA GLN A 6 -26.09 -7.38 -8.68
C GLN A 6 -25.04 -7.20 -7.58
N ILE A 7 -24.48 -6.00 -7.40
CA ILE A 7 -23.53 -5.75 -6.30
C ILE A 7 -24.18 -5.93 -4.93
N LEU A 8 -25.42 -5.47 -4.76
CA LEU A 8 -26.15 -5.59 -3.49
C LEU A 8 -26.42 -7.07 -3.14
N ASP A 9 -26.68 -7.89 -4.15
CA ASP A 9 -26.84 -9.35 -4.00
C ASP A 9 -25.49 -10.09 -3.85
N GLY A 10 -24.36 -9.37 -3.93
CA GLY A 10 -23.01 -9.94 -3.93
C GLY A 10 -22.66 -10.70 -5.22
N ASP A 11 -23.44 -10.54 -6.29
CA ASP A 11 -23.20 -11.15 -7.60
C ASP A 11 -22.03 -10.47 -8.31
N VAL A 12 -20.88 -11.15 -8.35
CA VAL A 12 -19.65 -10.68 -9.00
C VAL A 12 -19.55 -11.07 -10.47
N SER A 13 -20.55 -11.75 -11.04
CA SER A 13 -20.47 -12.32 -12.42
C SER A 13 -20.35 -11.27 -13.52
N PHE A 14 -20.62 -9.99 -13.21
CA PHE A 14 -20.46 -8.87 -14.14
C PHE A 14 -19.01 -8.35 -14.20
N PHE A 15 -18.16 -8.68 -13.22
CA PHE A 15 -16.74 -8.38 -13.31
C PHE A 15 -16.07 -9.33 -14.32
N PRO A 16 -15.17 -8.81 -15.17
CA PRO A 16 -14.46 -9.65 -16.13
C PRO A 16 -13.40 -10.53 -15.43
N GLY A 17 -13.08 -11.66 -16.03
CA GLY A 17 -12.00 -12.56 -15.57
C GLY A 17 -12.47 -13.73 -14.71
N GLU A 18 -11.55 -14.26 -13.91
CA GLU A 18 -11.78 -15.37 -12.97
C GLU A 18 -11.93 -14.83 -11.54
N THR A 19 -12.71 -13.77 -11.37
CA THR A 19 -13.01 -13.24 -10.04
C THR A 19 -13.56 -14.36 -9.15
N ALA A 20 -12.90 -14.58 -8.00
CA ALA A 20 -13.32 -15.62 -7.07
C ALA A 20 -14.77 -15.34 -6.61
N PRO A 21 -15.64 -16.36 -6.47
CA PRO A 21 -17.04 -16.19 -6.08
C PRO A 21 -17.26 -15.40 -4.78
N HIS A 22 -16.25 -15.34 -3.92
CA HIS A 22 -16.31 -14.70 -2.61
C HIS A 22 -15.55 -13.36 -2.54
N ALA A 23 -15.00 -12.85 -3.65
CA ALA A 23 -14.11 -11.68 -3.66
C ALA A 23 -14.73 -10.35 -3.14
N THR A 24 -16.03 -10.36 -2.87
CA THR A 24 -16.83 -9.26 -2.33
C THR A 24 -17.15 -9.38 -0.83
N GLY A 25 -16.44 -10.22 -0.06
CA GLY A 25 -16.63 -10.32 1.40
C GLY A 25 -16.66 -8.96 2.13
N TRP A 26 -15.90 -7.99 1.61
CA TRP A 26 -15.81 -6.60 2.10
C TRP A 26 -17.14 -5.86 2.12
N LEU A 27 -18.08 -6.21 1.25
CA LEU A 27 -19.44 -5.66 1.23
C LEU A 27 -20.17 -5.86 2.57
N ARG A 28 -19.89 -6.98 3.26
CA ARG A 28 -20.52 -7.33 4.54
C ARG A 28 -19.75 -6.84 5.77
N HIS A 29 -18.57 -6.22 5.60
CA HIS A 29 -17.74 -5.79 6.75
C HIS A 29 -18.48 -4.87 7.71
N PRO A 30 -19.27 -3.87 7.26
CA PRO A 30 -20.10 -3.10 8.18
C PRO A 30 -21.03 -3.98 9.02
N GLU A 31 -21.77 -4.90 8.41
CA GLU A 31 -22.67 -5.80 9.13
C GLU A 31 -21.92 -6.69 10.14
N ILE A 32 -20.79 -7.26 9.73
CA ILE A 32 -20.00 -8.21 10.53
C ILE A 32 -19.38 -7.53 11.76
N TYR A 33 -18.84 -6.32 11.60
CA TYR A 33 -18.01 -5.68 12.63
C TYR A 33 -18.73 -4.57 13.42
N LEU A 34 -19.95 -4.16 13.04
CA LEU A 34 -20.73 -3.14 13.77
C LEU A 34 -21.30 -3.64 15.10
N GLY A 35 -21.49 -4.95 15.25
CA GLY A 35 -22.00 -5.58 16.47
C GLY A 35 -20.97 -5.64 17.61
N GLU A 36 -21.13 -6.62 18.51
CA GLU A 36 -20.27 -6.79 19.71
C GLU A 36 -18.79 -7.08 19.43
N TRP A 37 -18.40 -7.18 18.15
CA TRP A 37 -17.04 -7.47 17.75
C TRP A 37 -16.08 -6.36 18.18
N LEU A 38 -16.46 -5.08 18.04
CA LEU A 38 -15.58 -3.96 18.39
C LEU A 38 -15.27 -3.93 19.89
N GLU A 39 -16.26 -4.17 20.74
CA GLU A 39 -16.12 -4.26 22.20
C GLU A 39 -15.27 -5.46 22.59
N THR A 40 -15.51 -6.61 21.95
CA THR A 40 -14.75 -7.84 22.19
C THR A 40 -13.29 -7.67 21.76
N ALA A 41 -13.05 -7.03 20.62
CA ALA A 41 -11.72 -6.70 20.13
C ALA A 41 -11.02 -5.78 21.14
N GLU A 42 -11.60 -4.61 21.43
CA GLU A 42 -11.02 -3.60 22.33
C GLU A 42 -10.70 -4.17 23.71
N ALA A 43 -11.61 -4.93 24.32
CA ALA A 43 -11.40 -5.53 25.65
C ALA A 43 -10.26 -6.56 25.68
N SER A 44 -9.85 -7.07 24.52
CA SER A 44 -8.83 -8.11 24.39
C SER A 44 -7.45 -7.62 23.98
N LEU A 45 -7.33 -6.35 23.57
CA LEU A 45 -6.10 -5.79 23.07
C LEU A 45 -5.14 -5.48 24.24
N PRO A 46 -3.89 -5.98 24.22
CA PRO A 46 -2.92 -5.61 25.22
C PRO A 46 -2.59 -4.11 25.08
N ARG A 47 -2.50 -3.38 26.20
CA ARG A 47 -2.12 -1.95 26.25
C ARG A 47 -1.06 -1.70 27.32
N ARG A 48 0.08 -2.37 27.19
CA ARG A 48 1.21 -2.28 28.14
C ARG A 48 2.11 -1.07 27.88
N HIS A 49 2.18 -0.65 26.62
CA HIS A 49 2.95 0.51 26.19
C HIS A 49 2.07 1.58 25.58
N ARG A 50 2.55 2.82 25.68
CA ARG A 50 1.90 3.98 25.08
C ARG A 50 2.04 3.91 23.55
N ARG A 51 3.27 3.70 23.04
CA ARG A 51 3.59 3.60 21.62
C ARG A 51 3.14 2.26 21.04
N THR A 52 2.60 2.29 19.83
CA THR A 52 2.29 1.11 19.01
C THR A 52 3.02 1.18 17.67
N ILE A 53 3.62 0.09 17.21
CA ILE A 53 4.28 -0.02 15.91
C ILE A 53 3.57 -1.08 15.09
N LEU A 54 3.06 -0.72 13.92
CA LEU A 54 2.49 -1.68 12.97
C LEU A 54 3.51 -2.10 11.93
N LEU A 55 3.73 -3.41 11.78
CA LEU A 55 4.56 -4.05 10.76
C LEU A 55 3.64 -4.61 9.68
N GLY A 56 3.64 -4.03 8.49
CA GLY A 56 2.73 -4.47 7.43
C GLY A 56 3.02 -3.80 6.09
N MET A 57 2.41 -4.33 5.03
CA MET A 57 2.50 -3.78 3.68
C MET A 57 1.14 -3.68 3.03
N GLY A 58 0.97 -2.70 2.14
CA GLY A 58 -0.25 -2.52 1.34
C GLY A 58 -1.52 -2.49 2.19
N GLY A 59 -2.52 -3.31 1.84
CA GLY A 59 -3.80 -3.35 2.55
C GLY A 59 -3.71 -3.76 4.03
N SER A 60 -2.56 -4.31 4.47
CA SER A 60 -2.29 -4.61 5.88
C SER A 60 -1.66 -3.44 6.65
N SER A 61 -1.33 -2.32 6.00
CA SER A 61 -0.75 -1.12 6.62
C SER A 61 -1.38 0.21 6.20
N SER A 62 -1.85 0.36 4.96
CA SER A 62 -2.44 1.61 4.47
C SER A 62 -3.74 2.02 5.19
N PRO A 63 -4.66 1.10 5.58
CA PRO A 63 -5.82 1.51 6.37
C PRO A 63 -5.41 2.06 7.74
N ALA A 64 -4.38 1.50 8.36
CA ALA A 64 -3.86 1.98 9.64
C ALA A 64 -3.34 3.42 9.53
N ARG A 65 -2.66 3.76 8.42
CA ARG A 65 -2.23 5.14 8.15
C ARG A 65 -3.43 6.08 8.01
N PHE A 66 -4.48 5.66 7.30
CA PHE A 66 -5.72 6.45 7.19
C PHE A 66 -6.27 6.79 8.58
N TYR A 67 -6.46 5.79 9.45
CA TYR A 67 -7.03 6.04 10.78
C TYR A 67 -6.10 6.85 11.68
N ALA A 68 -4.79 6.70 11.53
CA ALA A 68 -3.79 7.46 12.29
C ALA A 68 -3.76 8.95 11.93
N ASP A 69 -3.96 9.31 10.64
CA ASP A 69 -3.99 10.72 10.18
C ASP A 69 -5.01 11.58 10.95
N TRP A 70 -6.09 10.98 11.42
CA TRP A 70 -7.15 11.65 12.18
C TRP A 70 -6.77 11.97 13.63
N ARG A 71 -5.62 11.48 14.10
CA ARG A 71 -5.17 11.58 15.49
C ARG A 71 -3.80 12.25 15.53
N LEU A 72 -3.81 13.57 15.76
CA LEU A 72 -2.62 14.43 15.79
C LEU A 72 -1.59 14.05 16.87
N GLU A 73 -2.00 13.33 17.91
CA GLU A 73 -1.15 12.84 19.01
C GLU A 73 -0.94 11.32 18.96
N GLY A 74 -1.21 10.71 17.80
CA GLY A 74 -1.25 9.27 17.63
C GLY A 74 0.05 8.56 18.01
N ASP A 75 -0.07 7.58 18.89
CA ASP A 75 1.01 6.71 19.30
C ASP A 75 1.30 5.56 18.32
N LEU A 76 0.55 5.50 17.21
CA LEU A 76 0.69 4.48 16.18
C LEU A 76 1.68 4.91 15.10
N GLN A 77 2.83 4.25 15.06
CA GLN A 77 3.79 4.32 13.97
C GLN A 77 3.56 3.15 13.01
N VAL A 78 3.31 3.44 11.73
CA VAL A 78 3.25 2.41 10.69
C VAL A 78 4.64 2.24 10.06
N LEU A 79 5.17 1.02 10.14
CA LEU A 79 6.45 0.59 9.59
C LEU A 79 6.21 -0.34 8.40
N ASP A 80 5.99 0.28 7.26
CA ASP A 80 5.80 -0.33 5.93
C ASP A 80 7.04 -0.09 5.06
N THR A 81 8.22 -0.25 5.65
CA THR A 81 9.50 -0.21 4.95
C THR A 81 10.49 -1.21 5.54
N THR A 82 11.41 -1.67 4.69
CA THR A 82 12.59 -2.48 5.05
C THR A 82 13.88 -1.66 4.94
N ASN A 83 13.78 -0.35 4.66
CA ASN A 83 14.94 0.52 4.55
C ASN A 83 15.70 0.55 5.90
N PRO A 84 16.98 0.15 5.93
CA PRO A 84 17.70 -0.06 7.17
C PRO A 84 17.97 1.24 7.96
N ASP A 85 18.03 2.40 7.31
CA ASP A 85 18.19 3.68 8.01
C ASP A 85 16.94 3.99 8.84
N THR A 86 15.75 3.80 8.25
CA THR A 86 14.48 3.93 9.01
C THR A 86 14.40 2.91 10.15
N LEU A 87 14.83 1.67 9.92
CA LEU A 87 14.78 0.63 10.96
C LEU A 87 15.73 0.92 12.13
N SER A 88 16.88 1.54 11.87
CA SER A 88 17.86 1.87 12.90
C SER A 88 17.35 2.88 13.95
N GLU A 89 16.26 3.58 13.65
CA GLU A 89 15.64 4.58 14.53
C GLU A 89 14.47 4.02 15.36
N VAL A 90 14.12 2.74 15.20
CA VAL A 90 12.95 2.12 15.82
C VAL A 90 13.31 1.40 17.12
N ASP A 91 12.59 1.71 18.20
CA ASP A 91 12.67 0.98 19.47
C ASP A 91 11.46 0.07 19.67
N PHE A 92 11.70 -1.25 19.64
CA PHE A 92 10.69 -2.28 19.85
C PHE A 92 10.51 -2.66 21.33
N SER A 93 11.48 -2.37 22.20
CA SER A 93 11.51 -2.84 23.58
C SER A 93 10.49 -2.14 24.51
N SER A 94 9.99 -0.99 24.08
CA SER A 94 9.05 -0.14 24.82
C SER A 94 7.77 0.17 24.03
N SER A 95 7.40 -0.74 23.12
CA SER A 95 6.30 -0.55 22.17
C SER A 95 5.37 -1.75 22.11
N GLN A 96 4.06 -1.50 21.97
CA GLN A 96 3.16 -2.51 21.43
C GLN A 96 3.48 -2.73 19.96
N VAL A 97 3.41 -3.95 19.47
CA VAL A 97 3.67 -4.27 18.06
C VAL A 97 2.48 -5.00 17.46
N ILE A 98 2.05 -4.54 16.29
CA ILE A 98 1.06 -5.23 15.46
C ILE A 98 1.78 -5.82 14.25
N ALA A 99 1.86 -7.15 14.13
CA ALA A 99 2.29 -7.80 12.91
C ALA A 99 1.07 -8.11 12.02
N SER A 100 0.98 -7.44 10.88
CA SER A 100 -0.20 -7.43 10.03
C SER A 100 0.14 -7.97 8.63
N SER A 101 -0.44 -9.13 8.28
CA SER A 101 -0.32 -9.72 6.95
C SER A 101 -1.45 -10.71 6.70
N LYS A 102 -2.29 -10.45 5.70
CA LYS A 102 -3.39 -11.34 5.30
C LYS A 102 -2.90 -12.76 5.02
N SER A 103 -1.91 -12.91 4.14
CA SER A 103 -1.36 -14.23 3.77
C SER A 103 -0.45 -14.84 4.82
N GLY A 104 0.02 -14.06 5.79
CA GLY A 104 1.10 -14.42 6.71
C GLY A 104 2.48 -14.62 6.06
N GLY A 105 2.55 -14.48 4.73
CA GLY A 105 3.72 -14.78 3.89
C GLY A 105 4.53 -13.57 3.43
N THR A 106 4.08 -12.35 3.76
CA THR A 106 4.73 -11.11 3.29
C THR A 106 6.15 -11.03 3.84
N VAL A 107 7.16 -11.04 2.96
CA VAL A 107 8.58 -11.10 3.35
C VAL A 107 8.96 -9.93 4.25
N GLU A 108 8.47 -8.73 3.94
CA GLU A 108 8.77 -7.54 4.71
C GLU A 108 8.20 -7.66 6.13
N THR A 109 6.92 -8.01 6.28
CA THR A 109 6.31 -8.25 7.60
C THR A 109 7.06 -9.33 8.39
N GLN A 110 7.42 -10.45 7.75
CA GLN A 110 8.14 -11.53 8.43
C GLN A 110 9.53 -11.11 8.90
N THR A 111 10.29 -10.42 8.05
CA THR A 111 11.64 -9.96 8.40
C THR A 111 11.62 -8.87 9.48
N LEU A 112 10.64 -7.96 9.44
CA LEU A 112 10.43 -6.95 10.48
C LEU A 112 10.03 -7.60 11.81
N LEU A 113 9.14 -8.58 11.80
CA LEU A 113 8.73 -9.28 13.04
C LEU A 113 9.90 -10.06 13.65
N ALA A 114 10.67 -10.78 12.83
CA ALA A 114 11.88 -11.47 13.30
C ALA A 114 12.87 -10.49 13.95
N HIS A 115 13.09 -9.33 13.31
CA HIS A 115 13.94 -8.28 13.82
C HIS A 115 13.41 -7.70 15.14
N ALA A 116 12.10 -7.38 15.22
CA ALA A 116 11.48 -6.85 16.42
C ALA A 116 11.64 -7.80 17.62
N LEU A 117 11.37 -9.11 17.41
CA LEU A 117 11.55 -10.15 18.43
C LEU A 117 13.01 -10.25 18.91
N ALA A 118 13.97 -10.10 18.00
CA ALA A 118 15.39 -10.10 18.34
C ALA A 118 15.84 -8.82 19.09
N HIS A 119 15.07 -7.74 18.98
CA HIS A 119 15.39 -6.42 19.51
C HIS A 119 14.44 -5.98 20.64
N GLY A 120 13.92 -6.93 21.40
CA GLY A 120 13.27 -6.68 22.68
C GLY A 120 11.74 -6.71 22.68
N LEU A 121 11.10 -6.97 21.53
CA LEU A 121 9.66 -7.28 21.52
C LEU A 121 9.40 -8.58 22.27
N VAL A 122 8.53 -8.53 23.26
CA VAL A 122 8.04 -9.72 23.99
C VAL A 122 6.65 -10.14 23.48
N PRO A 123 6.29 -11.43 23.55
CA PRO A 123 5.00 -11.91 23.03
C PRO A 123 3.76 -11.23 23.62
N GLU A 124 3.82 -10.78 24.88
CA GLU A 124 2.70 -10.09 25.54
C GLU A 124 2.41 -8.69 24.97
N ASP A 125 3.39 -8.12 24.26
CA ASP A 125 3.29 -6.82 23.60
C ASP A 125 2.97 -6.98 22.09
N LEU A 126 2.87 -8.22 21.60
CA LEU A 126 2.60 -8.56 20.21
C LEU A 126 1.11 -8.87 19.96
N VAL A 127 0.55 -8.22 18.94
CA VAL A 127 -0.72 -8.56 18.30
C VAL A 127 -0.46 -9.00 16.87
N ILE A 128 -1.07 -10.10 16.45
CA ILE A 128 -1.03 -10.59 15.08
C ILE A 128 -2.40 -10.38 14.43
N ILE A 129 -2.41 -9.80 13.24
CA ILE A 129 -3.60 -9.71 12.37
C ILE A 129 -3.30 -10.45 11.08
N THR A 130 -4.04 -11.53 10.83
CA THR A 130 -3.81 -12.43 9.69
C THR A 130 -5.06 -13.25 9.38
N ASP A 131 -5.12 -13.91 8.23
CA ASP A 131 -6.21 -14.85 7.96
C ASP A 131 -6.04 -16.16 8.76
N PRO A 132 -7.12 -16.89 9.05
CA PRO A 132 -7.05 -18.23 9.65
C PRO A 132 -6.14 -19.19 8.88
N GLY A 133 -5.37 -20.00 9.63
CA GLY A 133 -4.54 -21.08 9.07
C GLY A 133 -3.23 -20.64 8.42
N THR A 134 -2.79 -19.39 8.61
CA THR A 134 -1.49 -18.93 8.12
C THR A 134 -0.35 -19.31 9.08
N THR A 135 0.87 -19.38 8.56
CA THR A 135 2.08 -19.58 9.41
C THR A 135 2.28 -18.44 10.40
N LEU A 136 1.76 -17.24 10.10
CA LEU A 136 1.81 -16.10 11.01
C LEU A 136 0.83 -16.30 12.18
N ALA A 137 -0.35 -16.90 11.94
CA ALA A 137 -1.27 -17.29 13.00
C ALA A 137 -0.64 -18.34 13.93
N GLU A 138 -0.08 -19.40 13.35
CA GLU A 138 0.60 -20.47 14.09
C GLU A 138 1.75 -19.91 14.96
N LEU A 139 2.53 -18.97 14.42
CA LEU A 139 3.57 -18.29 15.18
C LEU A 139 2.98 -17.55 16.39
N GLY A 140 1.94 -16.75 16.19
CA GLY A 140 1.28 -16.00 17.26
C GLY A 140 0.76 -16.91 18.37
N GLU A 141 0.07 -17.98 18.00
CA GLU A 141 -0.43 -18.99 18.93
C GLU A 141 0.70 -19.67 19.70
N SER A 142 1.80 -20.03 19.02
CA SER A 142 2.97 -20.67 19.66
C SER A 142 3.69 -19.76 20.66
N LEU A 143 3.69 -18.45 20.39
CA LEU A 143 4.28 -17.43 21.26
C LEU A 143 3.34 -17.03 22.40
N GLY A 144 2.05 -17.39 22.34
CA GLY A 144 1.04 -16.89 23.26
C GLY A 144 0.65 -15.43 23.01
N ALA A 145 0.93 -14.90 21.81
CA ALA A 145 0.56 -13.55 21.39
C ALA A 145 -0.94 -13.47 21.06
N ARG A 146 -1.49 -12.24 21.06
CA ARG A 146 -2.90 -12.03 20.69
C ARG A 146 -3.06 -12.18 19.18
N VAL A 147 -3.82 -13.18 18.73
CA VAL A 147 -4.14 -13.36 17.30
C VAL A 147 -5.57 -12.88 17.02
N ILE A 148 -5.72 -12.05 15.99
CA ILE A 148 -6.99 -11.54 15.49
C ILE A 148 -7.13 -11.95 14.03
N TYR A 149 -8.21 -12.65 13.73
CA TYR A 149 -8.46 -13.20 12.41
C TYR A 149 -9.16 -12.20 11.49
N GLY A 150 -8.63 -12.07 10.27
CA GLY A 150 -9.26 -11.33 9.18
C GLY A 150 -10.38 -12.12 8.48
N ASP A 151 -10.83 -11.59 7.36
CA ASP A 151 -11.81 -12.20 6.48
C ASP A 151 -11.13 -12.80 5.23
N PRO A 152 -11.05 -14.15 5.11
CA PRO A 152 -10.49 -14.83 3.95
C PRO A 152 -11.14 -14.46 2.62
N GLU A 153 -12.42 -14.09 2.63
CA GLU A 153 -13.20 -13.73 1.45
C GLU A 153 -12.85 -12.33 0.91
N THR A 154 -12.05 -11.54 1.64
CA THR A 154 -11.72 -10.17 1.23
C THR A 154 -10.28 -10.00 0.77
N GLY A 155 -10.07 -9.43 -0.42
CA GLY A 155 -8.76 -9.00 -0.89
C GLY A 155 -8.15 -7.86 -0.03
N GLY A 156 -6.83 -7.84 0.14
CA GLY A 156 -6.15 -6.93 1.08
C GLY A 156 -6.45 -5.44 0.87
N ARG A 157 -6.49 -4.94 -0.36
CA ARG A 157 -6.81 -3.50 -0.60
C ARG A 157 -8.24 -3.10 -0.21
N TYR A 158 -9.13 -4.07 -0.02
CA TYR A 158 -10.52 -3.89 0.40
C TYR A 158 -10.74 -4.18 1.89
N SER A 159 -9.68 -4.48 2.67
CA SER A 159 -9.81 -4.90 4.07
C SER A 159 -9.83 -3.77 5.08
N SER A 160 -10.02 -2.51 4.66
CA SER A 160 -9.95 -1.34 5.55
C SER A 160 -11.05 -1.30 6.62
N LEU A 161 -12.21 -1.87 6.34
CA LEU A 161 -13.34 -1.98 7.28
C LEU A 161 -13.33 -3.29 8.09
N SER A 162 -12.23 -4.04 8.00
CA SER A 162 -12.03 -5.31 8.70
C SER A 162 -11.06 -5.13 9.89
N PRO A 163 -10.66 -6.20 10.60
CA PRO A 163 -9.68 -6.11 11.68
C PRO A 163 -8.35 -5.49 11.25
N PHE A 164 -7.98 -5.59 9.96
CA PHE A 164 -6.79 -4.95 9.39
C PHE A 164 -6.81 -3.42 9.46
N GLY A 165 -7.99 -2.77 9.51
CA GLY A 165 -8.11 -1.33 9.74
C GLY A 165 -8.63 -0.99 11.14
N LEU A 166 -9.61 -1.75 11.65
CA LEU A 166 -10.28 -1.46 12.92
C LEU A 166 -9.37 -1.67 14.15
N VAL A 167 -8.54 -2.73 14.17
CA VAL A 167 -7.61 -2.95 15.30
C VAL A 167 -6.55 -1.84 15.38
N PRO A 168 -5.86 -1.48 14.27
CA PRO A 168 -4.97 -0.33 14.31
C PRO A 168 -5.68 0.98 14.67
N ALA A 169 -6.94 1.17 14.27
CA ALA A 169 -7.71 2.37 14.65
C ALA A 169 -7.92 2.48 16.17
N LEU A 170 -8.23 1.37 16.85
CA LEU A 170 -8.32 1.31 18.31
C LEU A 170 -6.98 1.66 18.99
N TYR A 171 -5.86 1.22 18.41
CA TYR A 171 -4.52 1.61 18.88
C TYR A 171 -4.15 3.06 18.55
N ALA A 172 -4.69 3.62 17.46
CA ALA A 172 -4.54 5.03 17.12
C ALA A 172 -5.36 5.96 18.05
N GLY A 173 -6.21 5.39 18.92
CA GLY A 173 -6.96 6.12 19.94
C GLY A 173 -8.41 6.42 19.55
N TRP A 174 -8.95 5.73 18.55
CA TRP A 174 -10.39 5.77 18.29
C TRP A 174 -11.15 4.97 19.34
N SER A 175 -12.24 5.53 19.85
CA SER A 175 -13.16 4.81 20.71
C SER A 175 -14.05 3.85 19.91
N VAL A 176 -14.56 2.82 20.58
CA VAL A 176 -15.55 1.88 20.02
C VAL A 176 -16.76 2.63 19.47
N ASP A 177 -17.25 3.65 20.17
CA ASP A 177 -18.42 4.42 19.74
C ASP A 177 -18.15 5.23 18.46
N GLU A 178 -17.00 5.92 18.37
CA GLU A 178 -16.61 6.64 17.15
C GLU A 178 -16.45 5.68 15.96
N LEU A 179 -15.80 4.52 16.15
CA LEU A 179 -15.66 3.53 15.09
C LEU A 179 -17.01 2.95 14.66
N ARG A 180 -17.92 2.72 15.61
CA ARG A 180 -19.27 2.25 15.32
C ARG A 180 -20.03 3.26 14.46
N GLU A 181 -19.93 4.55 14.75
CA GLU A 181 -20.55 5.61 13.94
C GLU A 181 -20.01 5.65 12.51
N GLU A 182 -18.67 5.64 12.35
CA GLU A 182 -18.04 5.65 11.02
C GLU A 182 -18.37 4.37 10.22
N LEU A 183 -18.39 3.21 10.88
CA LEU A 183 -18.72 1.93 10.25
C LEU A 183 -20.21 1.83 9.87
N ALA A 184 -21.11 2.38 10.69
CA ALA A 184 -22.54 2.42 10.39
C ALA A 184 -22.83 3.21 9.10
N ALA A 185 -22.11 4.31 8.88
CA ALA A 185 -22.21 5.11 7.66
C ALA A 185 -21.72 4.36 6.40
N CYS A 186 -20.91 3.31 6.58
CA CYS A 186 -20.45 2.44 5.49
C CYS A 186 -21.46 1.33 5.13
N ALA A 187 -22.60 1.21 5.81
CA ALA A 187 -23.59 0.18 5.52
C ALA A 187 -24.11 0.28 4.07
N LEU A 188 -24.23 -0.86 3.40
CA LEU A 188 -24.69 -0.90 2.03
C LEU A 188 -26.15 -0.46 1.90
N SER A 189 -26.40 0.33 0.87
CA SER A 189 -27.72 0.82 0.49
C SER A 189 -27.74 1.13 -1.00
N ASP A 190 -28.94 1.17 -1.59
CA ASP A 190 -29.15 1.54 -2.99
C ASP A 190 -28.51 2.90 -3.31
N ASP A 191 -28.69 3.90 -2.44
CA ASP A 191 -28.17 5.26 -2.62
C ASP A 191 -26.63 5.29 -2.63
N LEU A 192 -25.98 4.53 -1.73
CA LEU A 192 -24.52 4.45 -1.66
C LEU A 192 -23.95 3.82 -2.94
N VAL A 193 -24.53 2.70 -3.38
CA VAL A 193 -24.07 1.98 -4.57
C VAL A 193 -24.32 2.80 -5.84
N ALA A 194 -25.51 3.40 -5.98
CA ALA A 194 -25.83 4.27 -7.11
C ALA A 194 -24.94 5.53 -7.16
N GLY A 195 -24.65 6.12 -6.00
CA GLY A 195 -23.74 7.25 -5.88
C GLY A 195 -22.31 6.92 -6.33
N ALA A 196 -21.78 5.79 -5.89
CA ALA A 196 -20.46 5.30 -6.28
C ALA A 196 -20.38 4.97 -7.78
N LEU A 197 -21.40 4.31 -8.33
CA LEU A 197 -21.48 4.03 -9.77
C LEU A 197 -21.50 5.32 -10.59
N HIS A 198 -22.32 6.29 -10.18
CA HIS A 198 -22.43 7.57 -10.87
C HIS A 198 -21.11 8.37 -10.84
N GLU A 199 -20.35 8.30 -9.74
CA GLU A 199 -19.01 8.89 -9.69
C GLU A 199 -18.01 8.17 -10.60
N ALA A 200 -18.02 6.83 -10.61
CA ALA A 200 -17.18 6.05 -11.50
C ALA A 200 -17.48 6.35 -12.99
N ASP A 201 -18.75 6.45 -13.36
CA ASP A 201 -19.18 6.80 -14.73
C ASP A 201 -18.67 8.19 -15.13
N ARG A 202 -18.79 9.19 -14.24
CA ARG A 202 -18.25 10.54 -14.49
C ARG A 202 -16.73 10.54 -14.70
N LEU A 203 -15.99 9.72 -13.95
CA LEU A 203 -14.53 9.59 -14.12
C LEU A 203 -14.17 8.89 -15.43
N VAL A 204 -14.95 7.89 -15.84
CA VAL A 204 -14.78 7.18 -17.11
C VAL A 204 -15.08 8.07 -18.30
N ASP A 205 -16.08 8.95 -18.22
CA ASP A 205 -16.37 9.95 -19.25
C ASP A 205 -15.20 10.93 -19.50
N LEU A 206 -14.32 11.10 -18.51
CA LEU A 206 -13.10 11.92 -18.59
C LEU A 206 -11.85 11.11 -18.97
N SER A 207 -11.97 9.78 -19.06
CA SER A 207 -10.89 8.88 -19.44
C SER A 207 -10.76 8.77 -20.96
N HIS A 208 -9.59 8.38 -21.46
CA HIS A 208 -9.34 8.12 -22.87
C HIS A 208 -8.45 6.88 -23.02
N ASP A 209 -8.71 6.07 -24.05
CA ASP A 209 -7.92 4.88 -24.39
C ASP A 209 -7.67 3.91 -23.20
N GLY A 210 -8.65 3.79 -22.29
CA GLY A 210 -8.57 2.91 -21.13
C GLY A 210 -7.75 3.47 -19.96
N TRP A 211 -7.44 4.76 -19.98
CA TRP A 211 -6.62 5.46 -18.99
C TRP A 211 -7.28 6.76 -18.53
N GLY A 212 -7.25 7.05 -17.23
CA GLY A 212 -7.79 8.29 -16.67
C GLY A 212 -7.08 8.75 -15.39
N VAL A 213 -7.19 10.03 -15.06
CA VAL A 213 -6.64 10.56 -13.80
C VAL A 213 -7.67 10.45 -12.68
N PHE A 214 -7.27 9.89 -11.55
CA PHE A 214 -8.04 9.97 -10.30
C PHE A 214 -7.45 11.07 -9.42
N ALA A 215 -8.20 12.15 -9.21
CA ALA A 215 -7.70 13.30 -8.46
C ALA A 215 -7.70 13.03 -6.94
N LEU A 216 -6.54 13.14 -6.33
CA LEU A 216 -6.35 13.10 -4.87
C LEU A 216 -6.26 14.52 -4.32
N GLY A 217 -7.04 14.82 -3.28
CA GLY A 217 -7.05 16.12 -2.62
C GLY A 217 -5.93 16.30 -1.57
N ALA A 218 -4.94 15.41 -1.51
CA ALA A 218 -3.77 15.52 -0.64
C ALA A 218 -2.59 14.73 -1.24
N ASP A 219 -1.38 14.99 -0.75
CA ASP A 219 -0.16 14.29 -1.16
C ASP A 219 -0.09 12.90 -0.47
N PRO A 220 -0.06 11.77 -1.20
CA PRO A 220 0.14 10.43 -0.62
C PRO A 220 1.41 10.27 0.20
N ILE A 221 2.44 11.10 -0.02
CA ILE A 221 3.67 11.08 0.77
C ILE A 221 3.38 11.52 2.21
N ALA A 222 2.48 12.48 2.39
CA ALA A 222 2.21 13.14 3.66
C ALA A 222 0.85 12.78 4.29
N SER A 223 -0.09 12.20 3.52
CA SER A 223 -1.41 11.79 4.00
C SER A 223 -1.64 10.29 3.83
N GLY A 224 -1.83 9.59 4.94
CA GLY A 224 -2.29 8.22 4.99
C GLY A 224 -3.63 7.98 4.28
N ALA A 225 -4.55 8.94 4.34
CA ALA A 225 -5.82 8.81 3.62
C ALA A 225 -5.67 8.87 2.10
N ALA A 226 -4.85 9.80 1.58
CA ALA A 226 -4.53 9.86 0.15
C ALA A 226 -3.71 8.64 -0.30
N LEU A 227 -2.78 8.15 0.53
CA LEU A 227 -2.01 6.93 0.27
C LEU A 227 -2.90 5.69 0.18
N TRP A 228 -3.88 5.54 1.08
CA TRP A 228 -4.84 4.44 1.03
C TRP A 228 -5.69 4.50 -0.25
N LEU A 229 -6.18 5.68 -0.61
CA LEU A 229 -7.00 5.85 -1.82
C LEU A 229 -6.18 5.64 -3.10
N GLU A 230 -4.92 6.11 -3.11
CA GLU A 230 -3.95 5.84 -4.17
C GLU A 230 -3.78 4.33 -4.36
N GLN A 231 -3.52 3.59 -3.28
CA GLN A 231 -3.41 2.13 -3.33
C GLN A 231 -4.67 1.50 -3.92
N LEU A 232 -5.83 1.84 -3.37
CA LEU A 232 -7.10 1.24 -3.74
C LEU A 232 -7.36 1.41 -5.24
N VAL A 233 -7.21 2.61 -5.77
CA VAL A 233 -7.47 2.90 -7.19
C VAL A 233 -6.40 2.28 -8.09
N ALA A 234 -5.11 2.44 -7.75
CA ALA A 234 -4.00 1.99 -8.59
C ALA A 234 -3.97 0.46 -8.72
N GLU A 235 -4.12 -0.27 -7.62
CA GLU A 235 -4.13 -1.74 -7.66
C GLU A 235 -5.40 -2.32 -8.31
N THR A 236 -6.53 -1.66 -8.11
CA THR A 236 -7.81 -2.15 -8.62
C THR A 236 -7.87 -1.99 -10.14
N THR A 237 -7.41 -0.85 -10.65
CA THR A 237 -7.61 -0.48 -12.06
C THR A 237 -6.38 -0.69 -12.95
N GLY A 238 -5.17 -0.66 -12.40
CA GLY A 238 -3.90 -0.63 -13.15
C GLY A 238 -3.46 -1.96 -13.75
N LYS A 239 -4.19 -2.47 -14.75
CA LYS A 239 -3.98 -3.80 -15.37
C LYS A 239 -4.24 -3.77 -16.86
N ASP A 240 -3.67 -4.73 -17.60
CA ASP A 240 -3.93 -4.94 -19.03
C ASP A 240 -3.74 -3.69 -19.91
N GLY A 241 -2.79 -2.82 -19.55
CA GLY A 241 -2.53 -1.57 -20.25
C GLY A 241 -3.53 -0.45 -19.94
N ARG A 242 -4.44 -0.66 -18.97
CA ARG A 242 -5.52 0.25 -18.57
C ARG A 242 -5.33 0.67 -17.12
N GLY A 243 -6.05 1.71 -16.71
CA GLY A 243 -6.15 2.06 -15.30
C GLY A 243 -6.37 3.54 -15.04
N PHE A 244 -6.78 3.83 -13.81
CA PHE A 244 -6.76 5.19 -13.29
C PHE A 244 -5.46 5.41 -12.51
N VAL A 245 -4.72 6.46 -12.84
CA VAL A 245 -3.52 6.89 -12.09
C VAL A 245 -3.99 7.92 -11.06
N PRO A 246 -3.80 7.64 -9.77
CA PRO A 246 -4.05 8.61 -8.74
C PRO A 246 -2.98 9.70 -8.77
N VAL A 247 -3.42 10.95 -8.77
CA VAL A 247 -2.52 12.12 -8.81
C VAL A 247 -3.04 13.17 -7.85
N GLN A 248 -2.13 13.76 -7.05
CA GLN A 248 -2.45 14.93 -6.25
C GLN A 248 -2.87 16.09 -7.17
N ARG A 249 -4.17 16.41 -7.21
CA ARG A 249 -4.72 17.45 -8.09
C ARG A 249 -6.01 18.02 -7.52
N GLY A 250 -6.16 19.34 -7.65
CA GLY A 250 -7.40 20.03 -7.27
C GLY A 250 -7.38 20.55 -5.83
N PRO A 251 -8.56 20.91 -5.28
CA PRO A 251 -8.65 21.48 -3.95
C PRO A 251 -8.29 20.44 -2.88
N VAL A 252 -7.77 20.92 -1.76
CA VAL A 252 -7.49 20.08 -0.60
C VAL A 252 -8.78 19.40 -0.13
N LYS A 253 -8.74 18.07 0.01
CA LYS A 253 -9.87 17.25 0.50
C LYS A 253 -9.46 16.48 1.75
N VAL A 254 -10.34 16.48 2.75
CA VAL A 254 -10.25 15.63 3.93
C VAL A 254 -11.15 14.41 3.69
N TYR A 255 -10.61 13.20 3.83
CA TYR A 255 -11.33 11.95 3.63
C TYR A 255 -11.68 11.32 4.99
N ARG A 256 -12.95 10.96 5.19
CA ARG A 256 -13.44 10.33 6.43
C ARG A 256 -13.50 8.80 6.31
N PRO A 257 -13.31 8.04 7.41
CA PRO A 257 -13.48 6.58 7.38
C PRO A 257 -14.87 6.15 6.89
N SER A 258 -15.92 6.92 7.18
CA SER A 258 -17.29 6.75 6.66
C SER A 258 -17.41 6.79 5.14
N GLU A 259 -16.41 7.30 4.41
CA GLU A 259 -16.37 7.26 2.94
C GLU A 259 -15.69 5.99 2.39
N MET A 260 -15.13 5.11 3.22
CA MET A 260 -14.32 3.98 2.74
C MET A 260 -15.12 3.02 1.85
N MET A 261 -16.35 2.67 2.23
CA MET A 261 -17.21 1.82 1.40
C MET A 261 -17.52 2.47 0.04
N HIS A 262 -17.76 3.78 0.03
CA HIS A 262 -17.97 4.54 -1.21
C HIS A 262 -16.79 4.38 -2.16
N TYR A 263 -15.56 4.61 -1.70
CA TYR A 263 -14.39 4.48 -2.58
C TYR A 263 -14.06 3.03 -2.95
N HIS A 264 -14.33 2.05 -2.09
CA HIS A 264 -14.26 0.63 -2.47
C HIS A 264 -15.16 0.35 -3.69
N LEU A 265 -16.41 0.81 -3.62
CA LEU A 265 -17.37 0.68 -4.73
C LEU A 265 -16.92 1.46 -5.96
N VAL A 266 -16.47 2.72 -5.82
CA VAL A 266 -15.96 3.52 -6.94
C VAL A 266 -14.82 2.80 -7.64
N ALA A 267 -13.80 2.33 -6.90
CA ALA A 267 -12.67 1.63 -7.50
C ALA A 267 -13.09 0.35 -8.23
N ALA A 268 -14.00 -0.44 -7.64
CA ALA A 268 -14.54 -1.64 -8.26
C ALA A 268 -15.29 -1.30 -9.56
N PHE A 269 -16.15 -0.27 -9.54
CA PHE A 269 -16.87 0.19 -10.73
C PHE A 269 -15.96 0.76 -11.81
N LEU A 270 -14.88 1.48 -11.45
CA LEU A 270 -13.88 1.92 -12.41
C LEU A 270 -13.24 0.73 -13.13
N ALA A 271 -12.84 -0.31 -12.39
CA ALA A 271 -12.31 -1.54 -12.99
C ALA A 271 -13.33 -2.25 -13.89
N TYR A 272 -14.59 -2.35 -13.46
CA TYR A 272 -15.68 -2.88 -14.28
C TYR A 272 -15.82 -2.13 -15.60
N ARG A 273 -15.87 -0.79 -15.56
CA ARG A 273 -15.97 0.06 -16.76
C ARG A 273 -14.74 -0.02 -17.65
N LEU A 274 -13.57 -0.19 -17.05
CA LEU A 274 -12.33 -0.46 -17.78
C LEU A 274 -12.22 -1.89 -18.31
N GLY A 275 -13.14 -2.80 -17.95
CA GLY A 275 -13.09 -4.19 -18.38
C GLY A 275 -11.89 -4.96 -17.82
N VAL A 276 -11.45 -4.64 -16.60
CA VAL A 276 -10.38 -5.34 -15.86
C VAL A 276 -10.92 -5.93 -14.55
N ASP A 277 -10.30 -7.01 -14.07
CA ASP A 277 -10.70 -7.67 -12.82
C ASP A 277 -10.26 -6.79 -11.61
N PRO A 278 -11.19 -6.34 -10.76
CA PRO A 278 -10.88 -5.48 -9.62
C PRO A 278 -10.17 -6.19 -8.47
N PHE A 279 -10.12 -7.53 -8.44
CA PHE A 279 -9.70 -8.34 -7.29
C PHE A 279 -8.44 -9.18 -7.54
N ASN A 280 -8.01 -9.36 -8.79
CA ASN A 280 -6.73 -9.98 -9.11
C ASN A 280 -5.53 -9.01 -8.98
N GLN A 281 -4.30 -9.54 -9.10
CA GLN A 281 -3.03 -8.78 -9.15
C GLN A 281 -1.98 -9.56 -9.99
N PRO A 282 -2.12 -9.58 -11.33
CA PRO A 282 -1.28 -10.45 -12.17
C PRO A 282 0.19 -10.02 -12.23
N ASP A 283 0.50 -8.75 -11.97
CA ASP A 283 1.81 -8.18 -12.28
C ASP A 283 2.76 -8.08 -11.06
N VAL A 284 2.29 -8.34 -9.85
CA VAL A 284 3.09 -8.16 -8.62
C VAL A 284 4.03 -9.34 -8.32
N GLU A 285 3.70 -10.53 -8.79
CA GLU A 285 4.49 -11.75 -8.51
C GLU A 285 5.84 -11.76 -9.23
N SER A 286 5.97 -11.01 -10.33
CA SER A 286 7.22 -10.88 -11.09
C SER A 286 8.32 -10.24 -10.25
N THR A 287 8.03 -9.13 -9.56
CA THR A 287 8.96 -8.46 -8.65
C THR A 287 9.43 -9.40 -7.54
N LYS A 288 8.51 -10.17 -6.92
CA LYS A 288 8.87 -11.12 -5.85
C LYS A 288 9.88 -12.16 -6.34
N LYS A 289 9.66 -12.72 -7.53
CA LYS A 289 10.58 -13.71 -8.13
C LYS A 289 11.97 -13.12 -8.37
N GLU A 290 12.06 -11.91 -8.91
CA GLU A 290 13.33 -11.22 -9.12
C GLU A 290 14.07 -10.95 -7.81
N VAL A 291 13.37 -10.45 -6.79
CA VAL A 291 13.93 -10.19 -5.45
C VAL A 291 14.53 -11.47 -4.86
N PHE A 292 13.78 -12.57 -4.84
CA PHE A 292 14.28 -13.83 -4.28
C PHE A 292 15.43 -14.43 -5.10
N ALA A 293 15.43 -14.26 -6.43
CA ALA A 293 16.55 -14.69 -7.26
C ALA A 293 17.83 -13.91 -6.94
N ILE A 294 17.72 -12.60 -6.70
CA ILE A 294 18.86 -11.75 -6.30
C ILE A 294 19.39 -12.16 -4.93
N LEU A 295 18.50 -12.41 -3.96
CA LEU A 295 18.86 -12.78 -2.59
C LEU A 295 19.48 -14.19 -2.45
N GLN A 296 19.50 -15.00 -3.50
CA GLN A 296 20.23 -16.28 -3.54
C GLN A 296 21.73 -16.12 -3.80
N GLY A 297 22.18 -14.94 -4.21
CA GLY A 297 23.57 -14.65 -4.55
C GLY A 297 24.11 -13.40 -3.85
N ALA A 298 25.24 -12.89 -4.35
CA ALA A 298 25.75 -11.59 -3.94
C ALA A 298 24.89 -10.48 -4.56
N VAL A 299 24.36 -9.58 -3.73
CA VAL A 299 23.56 -8.45 -4.20
C VAL A 299 24.47 -7.41 -4.84
N GLU A 300 24.18 -7.03 -6.08
CA GLU A 300 24.90 -5.96 -6.78
C GLU A 300 24.48 -4.59 -6.26
N TRP A 301 25.44 -3.72 -5.99
CA TRP A 301 25.23 -2.39 -5.41
C TRP A 301 25.50 -1.26 -6.42
N THR A 302 24.97 -1.43 -7.62
CA THR A 302 25.14 -0.49 -8.73
C THR A 302 23.80 -0.27 -9.43
N ALA A 303 23.49 1.00 -9.70
CA ALA A 303 22.36 1.33 -10.56
C ALA A 303 22.61 0.81 -11.98
N GLN A 304 21.53 0.48 -12.68
CA GLN A 304 21.61 0.05 -14.08
C GLN A 304 21.97 1.24 -14.98
N PRO A 305 22.99 1.12 -15.86
CA PRO A 305 23.41 2.21 -16.71
C PRO A 305 22.34 2.55 -17.75
N PHE A 306 22.19 3.84 -18.07
CA PHE A 306 21.33 4.33 -19.13
C PHE A 306 21.95 5.58 -19.77
N GLU A 307 21.55 5.90 -21.01
CA GLU A 307 21.94 7.17 -21.65
C GLU A 307 21.02 8.31 -21.18
N THR A 308 21.58 9.42 -20.72
CA THR A 308 20.80 10.55 -20.18
C THR A 308 19.82 11.14 -21.21
N GLY A 309 20.15 11.10 -22.50
CA GLY A 309 19.27 11.52 -23.58
C GLY A 309 17.98 10.69 -23.66
N ASP A 310 18.08 9.38 -23.41
CA ASP A 310 16.91 8.49 -23.41
C ASP A 310 15.96 8.82 -22.27
N LEU A 311 16.50 9.12 -21.07
CA LEU A 311 15.68 9.52 -19.93
C LEU A 311 14.91 10.80 -20.22
N ARG A 312 15.57 11.86 -20.68
CA ARG A 312 14.91 13.14 -20.97
C ARG A 312 13.81 12.99 -22.01
N GLY A 313 14.08 12.28 -23.11
CA GLY A 313 13.09 12.02 -24.15
C GLY A 313 11.90 11.18 -23.64
N ALA A 314 12.16 10.19 -22.78
CA ALA A 314 11.10 9.41 -22.15
C ALA A 314 10.26 10.25 -21.18
N LEU A 315 10.89 11.09 -20.36
CA LEU A 315 10.17 12.01 -19.49
C LEU A 315 9.32 12.97 -20.32
N GLU A 316 9.86 13.63 -21.34
CA GLU A 316 9.11 14.59 -22.18
C GLU A 316 7.89 13.97 -22.90
N SER A 317 7.99 12.71 -23.31
CA SER A 317 6.93 12.01 -24.06
C SER A 317 5.90 11.29 -23.19
N ALA A 318 6.11 11.20 -21.87
CA ALA A 318 5.20 10.50 -20.96
C ALA A 318 3.95 11.32 -20.66
N ASP A 319 2.80 10.64 -20.57
CA ASP A 319 1.57 11.23 -20.01
C ASP A 319 1.64 11.31 -18.48
N HIS A 320 2.40 10.41 -17.84
CA HIS A 320 2.56 10.33 -16.40
C HIS A 320 3.95 9.86 -16.00
N ARG A 321 4.55 10.50 -14.98
CA ARG A 321 5.85 10.10 -14.43
C ARG A 321 5.66 9.56 -13.01
N ALA A 322 6.28 8.42 -12.72
CA ALA A 322 6.22 7.79 -11.41
C ALA A 322 7.62 7.77 -10.79
N VAL A 323 7.87 8.64 -9.82
CA VAL A 323 9.09 8.64 -9.02
C VAL A 323 8.99 7.55 -7.96
N GLN A 324 9.95 6.64 -7.96
CA GLN A 324 9.96 5.42 -7.16
C GLN A 324 11.21 5.44 -6.27
N ALA A 325 11.10 5.99 -5.07
CA ALA A 325 12.25 6.25 -4.23
C ALA A 325 12.49 5.16 -3.19
N PHE A 326 13.55 4.38 -3.33
CA PHE A 326 14.04 3.51 -2.27
C PHE A 326 14.91 4.34 -1.32
N ALA A 327 14.27 4.92 -0.31
CA ALA A 327 14.84 5.89 0.62
C ALA A 327 14.21 5.76 2.03
N PRO A 328 14.84 6.28 3.09
CA PRO A 328 14.24 6.31 4.42
C PRO A 328 13.01 7.21 4.50
N PHE A 329 12.18 7.04 5.54
CA PHE A 329 11.02 7.92 5.76
C PHE A 329 11.39 9.39 5.95
N SER A 330 12.58 9.68 6.51
CA SER A 330 13.11 11.03 6.64
C SER A 330 13.31 11.75 5.29
N ALA A 331 13.43 11.01 4.18
CA ALA A 331 13.55 11.56 2.84
C ALA A 331 12.21 12.01 2.23
N GLY A 332 11.07 11.87 2.93
CA GLY A 332 9.75 12.23 2.42
C GLY A 332 9.64 13.68 1.92
N GLY A 333 10.25 14.63 2.62
CA GLY A 333 10.28 16.03 2.20
C GLY A 333 11.02 16.23 0.86
N ALA A 334 12.23 15.68 0.76
CA ALA A 334 13.03 15.71 -0.47
C ALA A 334 12.33 14.99 -1.64
N LEU A 335 11.59 13.92 -1.36
CA LEU A 335 10.79 13.23 -2.37
C LEU A 335 9.65 14.10 -2.91
N SER A 336 8.93 14.80 -2.01
CA SER A 336 7.89 15.75 -2.42
C SER A 336 8.48 16.92 -3.22
N GLU A 337 9.68 17.42 -2.88
CA GLU A 337 10.38 18.46 -3.64
C GLU A 337 10.72 17.98 -5.06
N LEU A 338 11.39 16.82 -5.18
CA LEU A 338 11.71 16.21 -6.48
C LEU A 338 10.46 15.98 -7.33
N ARG A 339 9.36 15.52 -6.72
CA ARG A 339 8.06 15.36 -7.40
C ARG A 339 7.58 16.68 -8.00
N HIS A 340 7.60 17.77 -7.22
CA HIS A 340 7.15 19.08 -7.67
C HIS A 340 8.03 19.63 -8.81
N GLU A 341 9.35 19.44 -8.76
CA GLU A 341 10.27 19.91 -9.79
C GLU A 341 10.06 19.17 -11.12
N LEU A 342 9.90 17.84 -11.06
CA LEU A 342 9.54 17.03 -12.22
C LEU A 342 8.16 17.40 -12.75
N GLU A 343 7.19 17.66 -11.87
CA GLU A 343 5.86 18.08 -12.28
C GLU A 343 5.87 19.45 -12.98
N ALA A 344 6.63 20.40 -12.45
CA ALA A 344 6.78 21.73 -13.05
C ALA A 344 7.48 21.68 -14.42
N THR A 345 8.45 20.77 -14.58
CA THR A 345 9.27 20.67 -15.79
C THR A 345 8.59 19.84 -16.89
N TYR A 346 8.05 18.69 -16.51
CA TYR A 346 7.57 17.70 -17.47
C TYR A 346 6.04 17.56 -17.47
N GLY A 347 5.36 17.82 -16.34
CA GLY A 347 3.91 17.64 -16.16
C GLY A 347 3.58 16.51 -15.19
N THR A 348 2.34 16.02 -15.20
CA THR A 348 1.76 15.07 -14.22
C THR A 348 2.75 14.03 -13.68
N THR A 349 3.02 14.11 -12.38
CA THR A 349 4.02 13.28 -11.69
C THR A 349 3.51 12.82 -10.33
N SER A 350 3.62 11.52 -10.05
CA SER A 350 3.44 10.94 -8.71
C SER A 350 4.79 10.52 -8.14
N ALA A 351 4.88 10.41 -6.82
CA ALA A 351 6.09 9.99 -6.14
C ALA A 351 5.76 9.15 -4.91
N ASN A 352 6.51 8.05 -4.73
CA ASN A 352 6.25 7.10 -3.67
C ASN A 352 7.53 6.46 -3.12
N LEU A 353 7.52 6.15 -1.82
CA LEU A 353 8.61 5.46 -1.14
C LEU A 353 8.55 3.95 -1.36
N GLY A 354 9.69 3.32 -1.63
CA GLY A 354 9.87 1.88 -1.68
C GLY A 354 10.31 1.33 -0.32
N PRO A 355 9.99 0.07 -0.01
CA PRO A 355 9.26 -0.89 -0.82
C PRO A 355 7.74 -0.78 -0.75
N ARG A 356 7.15 0.15 0.04
CA ARG A 356 5.68 0.17 0.24
C ARG A 356 4.89 0.21 -1.07
N TYR A 357 5.37 0.96 -2.07
CA TYR A 357 4.63 1.11 -3.31
C TYR A 357 4.56 -0.18 -4.13
N LEU A 358 5.46 -1.14 -3.87
CA LEU A 358 5.39 -2.47 -4.48
C LEU A 358 4.09 -3.20 -4.10
N HIS A 359 3.51 -2.82 -2.96
CA HIS A 359 2.23 -3.29 -2.43
C HIS A 359 1.15 -2.20 -2.48
N SER A 360 1.30 -1.21 -3.36
CA SER A 360 0.26 -0.26 -3.72
C SER A 360 0.29 0.02 -5.24
N THR A 361 0.95 1.09 -5.67
CA THR A 361 0.99 1.52 -7.08
C THR A 361 1.82 0.62 -7.99
N GLY A 362 2.56 -0.35 -7.44
CA GLY A 362 3.40 -1.29 -8.18
C GLY A 362 2.64 -2.10 -9.24
N GLN A 363 1.37 -2.44 -8.98
CA GLN A 363 0.49 -3.06 -9.97
C GLN A 363 0.25 -2.12 -11.15
N LEU A 364 -0.08 -0.85 -10.91
CA LEU A 364 -0.25 0.17 -11.94
C LEU A 364 1.04 0.45 -12.72
N HIS A 365 2.20 0.51 -12.05
CA HIS A 365 3.48 0.75 -12.73
C HIS A 365 3.84 -0.38 -13.71
N LYS A 366 3.43 -1.62 -13.42
CA LYS A 366 3.76 -2.81 -14.22
C LYS A 366 2.67 -3.22 -15.20
N GLY A 367 1.41 -3.09 -14.82
CA GLY A 367 0.22 -3.52 -15.57
C GLY A 367 -0.60 -2.40 -16.19
N GLY A 368 -0.43 -1.15 -15.73
CA GLY A 368 -1.23 0.00 -16.16
C GLY A 368 -0.88 0.57 -17.55
N PRO A 369 -1.30 1.80 -17.86
CA PRO A 369 -1.05 2.47 -19.15
C PRO A 369 0.44 2.54 -19.51
N ARG A 370 0.77 2.33 -20.80
CA ARG A 370 2.18 2.32 -21.29
C ARG A 370 2.84 3.71 -21.29
N SER A 371 2.05 4.76 -21.18
CA SER A 371 2.54 6.13 -21.09
C SER A 371 3.04 6.53 -19.69
N ILE A 372 3.00 5.60 -18.72
CA ILE A 372 3.68 5.76 -17.44
C ILE A 372 5.19 5.51 -17.63
N VAL A 373 6.00 6.51 -17.31
CA VAL A 373 7.46 6.40 -17.23
C VAL A 373 7.92 6.38 -15.77
N GLY A 374 8.67 5.35 -15.40
CA GLY A 374 9.24 5.20 -14.06
C GLY A 374 10.61 5.87 -13.94
N LEU A 375 10.82 6.60 -12.84
CA LEU A 375 12.14 7.04 -12.40
C LEU A 375 12.40 6.48 -11.01
N GLN A 376 13.23 5.45 -10.93
CA GLN A 376 13.63 4.85 -9.67
C GLN A 376 14.86 5.57 -9.11
N VAL A 377 14.76 6.01 -7.86
CA VAL A 377 15.85 6.70 -7.15
C VAL A 377 16.22 5.87 -5.94
N ILE A 378 17.46 5.39 -5.88
CA ILE A 378 17.96 4.60 -4.75
C ILE A 378 18.87 5.49 -3.92
N GLN A 379 18.48 5.77 -2.68
CA GLN A 379 19.37 6.41 -1.72
C GLN A 379 20.23 5.33 -1.04
N ARG A 380 21.55 5.50 -1.05
CA ARG A 380 22.44 4.56 -0.34
C ARG A 380 22.17 4.64 1.17
N PRO A 381 21.89 3.50 1.84
CA PRO A 381 21.76 3.50 3.28
C PRO A 381 23.06 3.93 3.97
N THR A 382 22.91 4.71 5.04
CA THR A 382 24.01 5.26 5.85
C THR A 382 24.21 4.50 7.16
N SER A 383 23.21 3.76 7.61
CA SER A 383 23.25 2.89 8.78
C SER A 383 24.20 1.71 8.61
N ALA A 384 24.67 1.17 9.74
CA ALA A 384 25.47 -0.04 9.75
C ALA A 384 24.66 -1.26 9.24
N PRO A 385 25.28 -2.23 8.53
CA PRO A 385 24.61 -3.42 8.06
C PRO A 385 23.81 -4.15 9.15
N THR A 386 22.49 -4.23 8.96
CA THR A 386 21.58 -4.84 9.94
C THR A 386 21.18 -6.24 9.49
N ARG A 387 21.54 -7.26 10.27
CA ARG A 387 21.19 -8.65 9.97
C ARG A 387 19.70 -8.89 10.18
N ILE A 388 19.18 -9.88 9.46
CA ILE A 388 17.82 -10.39 9.66
C ILE A 388 17.94 -11.81 10.24
N GLU A 389 17.33 -12.02 11.40
CA GLU A 389 17.37 -13.30 12.10
C GLU A 389 16.78 -14.43 11.24
N GLY A 390 17.51 -15.54 11.14
CA GLY A 390 17.12 -16.70 10.33
C GLY A 390 17.26 -16.50 8.82
N ARG A 391 17.86 -15.40 8.34
CA ARG A 391 18.11 -15.17 6.91
C ARG A 391 19.60 -15.08 6.60
N ALA A 392 19.95 -15.42 5.36
CA ALA A 392 21.33 -15.33 4.85
C ALA A 392 21.71 -13.92 4.36
N TYR A 393 20.74 -12.99 4.34
CA TYR A 393 20.88 -11.64 3.82
C TYR A 393 20.49 -10.60 4.89
N SER A 394 20.99 -9.37 4.73
CA SER A 394 20.72 -8.22 5.61
C SER A 394 19.52 -7.37 5.14
N PHE A 395 19.09 -6.39 5.93
CA PHE A 395 18.13 -5.38 5.47
C PHE A 395 18.68 -4.51 4.33
N HIS A 396 19.99 -4.27 4.31
CA HIS A 396 20.67 -3.59 3.19
C HIS A 396 20.53 -4.41 1.90
N ASP A 397 20.78 -5.72 1.98
CA ASP A 397 20.63 -6.63 0.85
C ASP A 397 19.17 -6.70 0.38
N LEU A 398 18.21 -6.80 1.30
CA LEU A 398 16.78 -6.82 0.99
C LEU A 398 16.32 -5.51 0.32
N HIS A 399 16.74 -4.37 0.86
CA HIS A 399 16.44 -3.04 0.33
C HIS A 399 16.93 -2.90 -1.12
N MET A 400 18.20 -3.23 -1.37
CA MET A 400 18.79 -3.16 -2.70
C MET A 400 18.19 -4.20 -3.66
N ALA A 401 17.92 -5.42 -3.18
CA ALA A 401 17.27 -6.47 -3.97
C ALA A 401 15.85 -6.08 -4.37
N GLN A 402 15.08 -5.43 -3.50
CA GLN A 402 13.75 -4.88 -3.83
C GLN A 402 13.82 -3.82 -4.93
N ALA A 403 14.80 -2.92 -4.87
CA ALA A 403 14.99 -1.89 -5.89
C ALA A 403 15.34 -2.49 -7.27
N ILE A 404 16.37 -3.34 -7.33
CA ILE A 404 16.78 -3.98 -8.60
C ILE A 404 15.71 -4.93 -9.10
N GLY A 405 15.10 -5.71 -8.20
CA GLY A 405 14.08 -6.69 -8.56
C GLY A 405 12.87 -6.03 -9.19
N ASP A 406 12.42 -4.89 -8.66
CA ASP A 406 11.33 -4.14 -9.27
C ASP A 406 11.72 -3.51 -10.62
N TYR A 407 12.93 -2.95 -10.72
CA TYR A 407 13.44 -2.42 -11.99
C TYR A 407 13.46 -3.52 -13.08
N ARG A 408 13.99 -4.71 -12.77
CA ARG A 408 14.03 -5.85 -13.69
C ARG A 408 12.63 -6.30 -14.08
N ALA A 409 11.72 -6.43 -13.13
CA ALA A 409 10.32 -6.79 -13.39
C ALA A 409 9.64 -5.78 -14.32
N MET A 410 9.80 -4.48 -14.07
CA MET A 410 9.27 -3.43 -14.94
C MET A 410 9.85 -3.50 -16.36
N ARG A 411 11.18 -3.68 -16.51
CA ARG A 411 11.82 -3.82 -17.83
C ARG A 411 11.34 -5.07 -18.57
N HIS A 412 11.18 -6.20 -17.88
CA HIS A 412 10.65 -7.44 -18.46
C HIS A 412 9.19 -7.27 -18.92
N SER A 413 8.39 -6.45 -18.24
CA SER A 413 7.04 -6.06 -18.67
C SER A 413 7.02 -5.00 -19.79
N GLY A 414 8.18 -4.63 -20.35
CA GLY A 414 8.30 -3.67 -21.45
C GLY A 414 8.08 -2.21 -21.03
N ARG A 415 8.30 -1.89 -19.75
CA ARG A 415 8.13 -0.51 -19.23
C ARG A 415 9.34 0.36 -19.50
N ALA A 416 9.08 1.63 -19.78
CA ALA A 416 10.09 2.68 -19.72
C ALA A 416 10.36 3.01 -18.25
N VAL A 417 11.49 2.54 -17.74
CA VAL A 417 11.95 2.80 -16.37
C VAL A 417 13.44 3.03 -16.37
N TYR A 418 13.87 4.02 -15.59
CA TYR A 418 15.26 4.43 -15.42
C TYR A 418 15.60 4.40 -13.94
N GLN A 419 16.88 4.20 -13.62
CA GLN A 419 17.33 4.03 -12.24
C GLN A 419 18.57 4.87 -12.00
N ILE A 420 18.52 5.74 -10.99
CA ILE A 420 19.69 6.46 -10.48
C ILE A 420 19.96 6.04 -9.04
N MET A 421 21.19 6.24 -8.61
CA MET A 421 21.61 6.04 -7.22
C MET A 421 22.30 7.30 -6.73
N VAL A 422 21.91 7.72 -5.53
CA VAL A 422 22.36 8.96 -4.88
C VAL A 422 22.78 8.65 -3.44
N ASP A 423 23.62 9.50 -2.86
CA ASP A 423 23.97 9.38 -1.45
C ASP A 423 22.88 10.01 -0.57
N ASP A 424 22.25 11.08 -1.07
CA ASP A 424 21.09 11.74 -0.45
C ASP A 424 20.03 12.07 -1.51
N LEU A 425 18.75 11.91 -1.18
CA LEU A 425 17.65 12.15 -2.14
C LEU A 425 17.61 13.58 -2.67
N THR A 426 18.09 14.56 -1.90
CA THR A 426 18.18 15.98 -2.33
C THR A 426 19.12 16.20 -3.52
N GLU A 427 20.02 15.25 -3.80
CA GLU A 427 20.94 15.33 -4.94
C GLU A 427 20.30 14.86 -6.25
N ALA A 428 19.13 14.20 -6.19
CA ALA A 428 18.50 13.58 -7.35
C ALA A 428 18.24 14.60 -8.47
N SER A 429 17.73 15.79 -8.15
CA SER A 429 17.47 16.84 -9.14
C SER A 429 18.73 17.27 -9.89
N ASN A 430 19.86 17.39 -9.18
CA ASN A 430 21.15 17.74 -9.78
C ASN A 430 21.65 16.64 -10.73
N VAL A 431 21.50 15.37 -10.33
CA VAL A 431 21.88 14.20 -11.16
C VAL A 431 21.04 14.14 -12.44
N LEU A 432 19.78 14.56 -12.36
CA LEU A 432 18.83 14.60 -13.48
C LEU A 432 18.99 15.84 -14.37
N GLY A 433 19.69 16.88 -13.88
CA GLY A 433 19.86 18.15 -14.56
C GLY A 433 18.54 18.93 -14.70
N LEU A 434 17.76 18.96 -13.61
CA LEU A 434 16.52 19.73 -13.45
C LEU A 434 16.79 21.19 -13.03
#